data_AF-A0AAU9PQV6-F1
#
_entry.id   AF-A0AAU9PQV6-F1
#
_cell.length_a   1.000
_cell.length_b   1.000
_cell.length_c   1.000
_cell.angle_alpha   90.00
_cell.angle_beta   90.00
_cell.angle_gamma   90.00
#
_symmetry.space_group_name_H-M   'P 1'
#
loop_
_entity.id
_entity.type
_entity.pdbx_description
1 polymer ?
#
loop_
_entity_poly.entity_id
_entity_poly.type
_entity_poly.pdbx_seq_one_letter_code
_entity_poly.pdbx_strand_id
1 'polypeptide(L)'
;MMEDSASSGRSNSTSTVNQPLLGEQATPPALPGARTPPYTPYPYGPEEVIGGDSVRSIEGRLLSGKTVPSSLDIYLARINADDLFEVKVDIIREMAGMQPSGDWLGRGARALDNPRGKESLGEFLQMRRDLQSRNFKSETFGLLKEKVFLRDTPPSEGSSA
;
A
#
# COMPACT_ATOMS: atom_id res chain seq x y z
N MET A 1 50.23 4.37 -71.87
CA MET A 1 50.36 2.90 -71.90
C MET A 1 49.91 2.38 -70.55
N MET A 2 48.88 1.54 -70.60
CA MET A 2 48.30 0.67 -69.58
C MET A 2 47.79 1.28 -68.26
N GLU A 3 46.51 0.99 -68.06
CA GLU A 3 45.61 1.27 -66.95
C GLU A 3 45.86 0.27 -65.82
N ASP A 4 45.56 0.63 -64.56
CA ASP A 4 45.03 -0.35 -63.62
C ASP A 4 44.08 0.27 -62.61
N SER A 5 42.96 -0.42 -62.44
CA SER A 5 41.78 -0.02 -61.70
C SER A 5 41.87 -0.43 -60.23
N ALA A 6 41.47 0.46 -59.32
CA ALA A 6 40.96 0.07 -58.00
C ALA A 6 39.92 1.09 -57.51
N SER A 7 38.68 0.83 -57.93
CA SER A 7 37.43 0.94 -57.17
C SER A 7 37.30 1.96 -56.03
N SER A 8 36.48 2.99 -56.32
CA SER A 8 35.24 3.33 -55.61
C SER A 8 35.30 3.98 -54.22
N GLY A 9 34.50 5.06 -54.08
CA GLY A 9 33.82 5.32 -52.80
C GLY A 9 33.90 6.73 -52.23
N ARG A 10 33.63 7.77 -53.03
CA ARG A 10 33.24 9.10 -52.54
C ARG A 10 31.94 8.98 -51.73
N SER A 11 31.94 9.44 -50.47
CA SER A 11 30.99 10.43 -49.91
C SER A 11 30.96 10.38 -48.39
N ASN A 12 31.50 11.43 -47.75
CA ASN A 12 31.14 11.80 -46.38
C ASN A 12 29.70 12.32 -46.38
N SER A 13 28.76 11.46 -46.03
CA SER A 13 27.41 11.84 -45.65
C SER A 13 27.30 11.77 -44.13
N THR A 14 27.51 12.89 -43.42
CA THR A 14 27.04 13.02 -42.03
C THR A 14 25.56 13.37 -42.07
N SER A 15 24.73 12.35 -42.27
CA SER A 15 23.29 12.41 -42.06
C SER A 15 23.00 12.01 -40.62
N THR A 16 22.18 12.82 -39.96
CA THR A 16 21.47 12.55 -38.71
C THR A 16 20.99 11.10 -38.62
N VAL A 17 21.12 10.50 -37.43
CA VAL A 17 20.26 9.48 -36.79
C VAL A 17 21.13 8.56 -35.93
N ASN A 18 21.01 8.68 -34.60
CA ASN A 18 21.25 7.59 -33.66
C ASN A 18 20.48 7.88 -32.36
N GLN A 19 19.15 7.85 -32.48
CA GLN A 19 18.33 7.41 -31.35
C GLN A 19 18.60 5.91 -31.18
N PRO A 20 18.94 5.40 -29.97
CA PRO A 20 19.05 3.97 -29.77
C PRO A 20 17.67 3.32 -29.87
N LEU A 21 17.54 2.29 -30.70
CA LEU A 21 16.35 1.46 -30.83
C LEU A 21 15.97 0.86 -29.47
N LEU A 22 14.68 0.93 -29.16
CA LEU A 22 14.07 0.21 -28.05
C LEU A 22 14.15 -1.30 -28.34
N GLY A 23 15.11 -1.97 -27.73
CA GLY A 23 15.14 -3.44 -27.69
C GLY A 23 16.53 -4.01 -27.92
N GLU A 24 17.35 -3.96 -26.89
CA GLU A 24 18.39 -4.96 -26.57
C GLU A 24 19.09 -4.52 -25.27
N GLN A 25 18.41 -4.69 -24.13
CA GLN A 25 19.14 -4.79 -22.87
C GLN A 25 19.90 -6.12 -22.91
N ALA A 26 21.22 -6.06 -22.92
CA ALA A 26 22.06 -7.21 -22.60
C ALA A 26 21.75 -7.65 -21.16
N THR A 27 20.94 -8.71 -21.03
CA THR A 27 20.61 -9.32 -19.75
C THR A 27 21.89 -9.89 -19.14
N PRO A 28 22.26 -9.57 -17.88
CA PRO A 28 23.30 -10.32 -17.18
C PRO A 28 22.86 -11.80 -17.06
N PRO A 29 23.80 -12.76 -17.05
CA PRO A 29 23.47 -14.18 -17.05
C PRO A 29 22.55 -14.51 -15.86
N ALA A 30 21.39 -15.09 -16.18
CA ALA A 30 20.36 -15.46 -15.22
C ALA A 30 20.90 -16.49 -14.22
N LEU A 31 20.93 -16.12 -12.94
CA LEU A 31 21.06 -17.07 -11.83
C LEU A 31 19.83 -18.01 -11.86
N PRO A 32 20.02 -19.33 -12.04
CA PRO A 32 18.90 -20.28 -12.00
C PRO A 32 18.33 -20.30 -10.58
N GLY A 33 17.16 -19.69 -10.37
CA GLY A 33 16.42 -19.78 -9.11
C GLY A 33 15.85 -18.48 -8.56
N ALA A 34 16.20 -17.31 -9.08
CA ALA A 34 15.60 -16.05 -8.66
C ALA A 34 14.23 -15.84 -9.31
N ARG A 35 13.21 -16.59 -8.86
CA ARG A 35 11.80 -16.24 -9.12
C ARG A 35 11.51 -14.96 -8.33
N THR A 36 11.54 -13.80 -8.99
CA THR A 36 10.92 -12.61 -8.41
C THR A 36 9.46 -12.94 -8.14
N PRO A 37 8.94 -12.71 -6.91
CA PRO A 37 7.52 -12.86 -6.67
C PRO A 37 6.77 -11.95 -7.67
N PRO A 38 5.63 -12.38 -8.22
CA PRO A 38 4.85 -11.54 -9.12
C PRO A 38 4.50 -10.25 -8.39
N TYR A 39 4.74 -9.10 -9.03
CA TYR A 39 4.34 -7.80 -8.51
C TYR A 39 2.81 -7.78 -8.40
N THR A 40 2.30 -7.76 -7.17
CA THR A 40 0.90 -7.51 -6.88
C THR A 40 0.73 -6.03 -6.56
N PRO A 41 -0.07 -5.28 -7.33
CA PRO A 41 -0.41 -3.90 -6.99
C PRO A 41 -1.00 -3.82 -5.59
N TYR A 42 -0.73 -2.71 -4.90
CA TYR A 42 -1.34 -2.44 -3.61
C TYR A 42 -2.88 -2.44 -3.74
N PRO A 43 -3.62 -3.15 -2.87
CA PRO A 43 -5.02 -3.49 -3.13
C PRO A 43 -6.01 -2.35 -2.90
N TYR A 44 -5.61 -1.28 -2.18
CA TYR A 44 -6.52 -0.19 -1.80
C TYR A 44 -6.25 1.11 -2.55
N GLY A 45 -7.31 1.81 -2.90
CA GLY A 45 -7.21 3.14 -3.48
C GLY A 45 -6.73 4.19 -2.47
N PRO A 46 -6.04 5.27 -2.89
CA PRO A 46 -5.58 6.33 -1.98
C PRO A 46 -6.72 7.06 -1.25
N GLU A 47 -7.88 7.19 -1.90
CA GLU A 47 -9.08 7.86 -1.39
C GLU A 47 -10.15 6.87 -0.87
N GLU A 48 -9.88 5.57 -0.93
CA GLU A 48 -10.81 4.54 -0.44
C GLU A 48 -10.91 4.63 1.08
N VAL A 49 -12.14 4.75 1.59
CA VAL A 49 -12.38 4.90 3.02
C VAL A 49 -12.88 3.59 3.61
N ILE A 50 -12.13 3.04 4.56
CA ILE A 50 -12.51 1.85 5.34
C ILE A 50 -12.34 2.16 6.82
N GLY A 51 -13.38 1.92 7.62
CA GLY A 51 -13.39 2.22 9.05
C GLY A 51 -13.27 3.71 9.38
N GLY A 52 -13.56 4.58 8.40
CA GLY A 52 -13.47 6.03 8.55
C GLY A 52 -12.07 6.61 8.32
N ASP A 53 -11.15 5.83 7.76
CA ASP A 53 -9.80 6.25 7.41
C ASP A 53 -9.46 5.86 5.97
N SER A 54 -8.43 6.49 5.40
CA SER A 54 -7.91 6.19 4.05
C SER A 54 -6.39 6.33 4.06
N VAL A 55 -5.73 5.79 3.03
CA VAL A 55 -4.28 5.98 2.88
C VAL A 55 -3.92 7.46 2.87
N ARG A 56 -4.66 8.29 2.12
CA ARG A 56 -4.40 9.74 2.05
C ARG A 56 -4.60 10.43 3.40
N SER A 57 -5.60 10.00 4.17
CA SER A 57 -5.85 10.51 5.52
C SER A 57 -4.69 10.17 6.48
N ILE A 58 -4.17 8.94 6.42
CA ILE A 58 -3.00 8.52 7.21
C ILE A 58 -1.75 9.29 6.78
N GLU A 59 -1.50 9.41 5.47
CA GLU A 59 -0.39 10.17 4.91
C GLU A 59 -0.42 11.62 5.43
N GLY A 60 -1.59 12.27 5.38
CA GLY A 60 -1.78 13.61 5.93
C GLY A 60 -1.44 13.70 7.42
N ARG A 61 -1.83 12.71 8.23
CA ARG A 61 -1.47 12.66 9.66
C ARG A 61 0.02 12.45 9.90
N LEU A 62 0.68 11.60 9.09
CA LEU A 62 2.13 11.37 9.16
C LEU A 62 2.93 12.64 8.81
N LEU A 63 2.40 13.45 7.90
CA LEU A 63 2.99 14.72 7.47
C LEU A 63 2.58 15.92 8.33
N SER A 64 1.57 15.80 9.20
CA SER A 64 0.98 16.93 9.96
C SER A 64 1.97 17.71 10.84
N GLY A 65 3.09 17.10 11.24
CA GLY A 65 4.18 17.76 11.98
C GLY A 65 5.20 18.51 11.12
N LYS A 66 5.04 18.53 9.79
CA LYS A 66 5.98 19.15 8.83
C LYS A 66 5.28 20.30 8.12
N THR A 67 5.83 21.52 8.24
CA THR A 67 5.29 22.71 7.57
C THR A 67 5.52 22.67 6.05
N VAL A 68 6.66 22.13 5.62
CA VAL A 68 7.02 21.95 4.20
C VAL A 68 7.69 20.59 4.05
N PRO A 69 6.94 19.53 3.73
CA PRO A 69 7.51 18.20 3.55
C PRO A 69 8.34 18.11 2.27
N SER A 70 9.51 17.48 2.34
CA SER A 70 10.33 17.20 1.16
C SER A 70 9.71 16.09 0.31
N SER A 71 10.15 15.93 -0.94
CA SER A 71 9.71 14.82 -1.80
C SER A 71 10.00 13.45 -1.16
N LEU A 72 11.12 13.32 -0.43
CA LEU A 72 11.44 12.10 0.31
C LEU A 72 10.46 11.88 1.47
N ASP A 73 10.06 12.94 2.18
CA ASP A 73 9.09 12.84 3.26
C ASP A 73 7.73 12.38 2.77
N ILE A 74 7.27 12.91 1.63
CA ILE A 74 6.00 12.53 1.00
C ILE A 74 6.07 11.07 0.56
N TYR A 75 7.15 10.67 -0.10
CA TYR A 75 7.36 9.29 -0.54
C TYR A 75 7.34 8.29 0.63
N LEU A 76 8.07 8.59 1.71
CA LEU A 76 8.09 7.73 2.90
C LEU A 76 6.77 7.74 3.65
N ALA A 77 6.08 8.88 3.73
CA ALA A 77 4.75 8.96 4.32
C ALA A 77 3.75 8.10 3.55
N ARG A 78 3.86 8.07 2.22
CA ARG A 78 3.01 7.23 1.36
C ARG A 78 3.21 5.74 1.65
N ILE A 79 4.46 5.27 1.64
CA ILE A 79 4.78 3.85 1.93
C ILE A 79 4.27 3.47 3.33
N ASN A 80 4.57 4.30 4.33
CA ASN A 80 4.10 4.03 5.70
C ASN A 80 2.58 4.05 5.80
N ALA A 81 1.89 4.92 5.04
CA ALA A 81 0.45 4.97 5.03
C ALA A 81 -0.16 3.72 4.38
N ASP A 82 0.43 3.21 3.30
CA ASP A 82 0.01 1.95 2.66
C ASP A 82 0.12 0.78 3.67
N ASP A 83 1.26 0.64 4.37
CA ASP A 83 1.47 -0.41 5.37
C ASP A 83 0.51 -0.29 6.57
N LEU A 84 0.35 0.92 7.11
CA LEU A 84 -0.54 1.17 8.25
C LEU A 84 -2.01 0.91 7.87
N PHE A 85 -2.44 1.33 6.69
CA PHE A 85 -3.81 1.16 6.24
C PHE A 85 -4.15 -0.32 6.06
N GLU A 86 -3.25 -1.12 5.49
CA GLU A 86 -3.47 -2.56 5.30
C GLU A 86 -3.72 -3.27 6.64
N VAL A 87 -2.84 -3.06 7.62
CA VAL A 87 -2.98 -3.72 8.93
C VAL A 87 -4.22 -3.22 9.68
N LYS A 88 -4.53 -1.92 9.59
CA LYS A 88 -5.75 -1.36 10.18
C LYS A 88 -7.01 -2.00 9.59
N VAL A 89 -7.08 -2.13 8.26
CA VAL A 89 -8.22 -2.74 7.56
C VAL A 89 -8.40 -4.20 7.99
N ASP A 90 -7.31 -4.95 8.12
CA ASP A 90 -7.36 -6.34 8.58
C ASP A 90 -7.93 -6.45 9.99
N ILE A 91 -7.45 -5.63 10.94
CA ILE A 91 -7.99 -5.58 12.30
C ILE A 91 -9.47 -5.20 12.29
N ILE A 92 -9.84 -4.17 11.53
CA ILE A 92 -11.24 -3.70 11.42
C ILE A 92 -12.16 -4.80 10.90
N ARG A 93 -11.73 -5.55 9.88
CA ARG A 93 -12.51 -6.66 9.30
C ARG A 93 -12.64 -7.83 10.27
N GLU A 94 -11.57 -8.20 10.97
CA GLU A 94 -11.62 -9.24 12.02
C GLU A 94 -12.59 -8.84 13.14
N MET A 95 -12.50 -7.59 13.61
CA MET A 95 -13.39 -7.07 14.65
C MET A 95 -14.84 -6.97 14.18
N ALA A 96 -15.09 -6.58 12.92
CA ALA A 96 -16.44 -6.54 12.34
C ALA A 96 -17.12 -7.92 12.34
N GLY A 97 -16.36 -8.99 12.07
CA GLY A 97 -16.85 -10.36 12.14
C GLY A 97 -17.14 -10.83 13.56
N MET A 98 -16.29 -10.46 14.53
CA MET A 98 -16.44 -10.86 15.93
C MET A 98 -17.47 -10.03 16.71
N GLN A 99 -17.59 -8.73 16.43
CA GLN A 99 -18.52 -7.85 17.13
C GLN A 99 -19.37 -7.02 16.15
N PRO A 100 -20.42 -7.62 15.56
CA PRO A 100 -21.25 -6.98 14.53
C PRO A 100 -22.02 -5.73 14.99
N SER A 101 -22.20 -5.54 16.31
CA SER A 101 -22.85 -4.37 16.88
C SER A 101 -22.00 -3.11 16.85
N GLY A 102 -20.69 -3.22 16.63
CA GLY A 102 -19.79 -2.09 16.45
C GLY A 102 -19.78 -1.57 15.03
N ASP A 103 -19.65 -0.26 14.88
CA ASP A 103 -19.50 0.43 13.61
C ASP A 103 -18.05 0.36 13.11
N TRP A 104 -17.57 -0.86 12.91
CA TRP A 104 -16.19 -1.14 12.50
C TRP A 104 -15.87 -0.60 11.11
N LEU A 105 -16.76 -0.84 10.14
CA LEU A 105 -16.55 -0.41 8.76
C LEU A 105 -16.75 1.10 8.56
N GLY A 106 -17.51 1.79 9.42
CA GLY A 106 -17.72 3.23 9.35
C GLY A 106 -16.74 4.04 10.20
N ARG A 107 -16.44 3.58 11.42
CA ARG A 107 -15.66 4.33 12.43
C ARG A 107 -14.61 3.51 13.16
N GLY A 108 -14.35 2.27 12.75
CA GLY A 108 -13.44 1.34 13.44
C GLY A 108 -12.00 1.85 13.56
N ALA A 109 -11.51 2.67 12.61
CA ALA A 109 -10.17 3.25 12.70
C ALA A 109 -10.01 4.17 13.93
N ARG A 110 -11.10 4.81 14.38
CA ARG A 110 -11.09 5.63 15.60
C ARG A 110 -10.86 4.81 16.87
N ALA A 111 -11.25 3.54 16.88
CA ALA A 111 -10.93 2.63 17.98
C ALA A 111 -9.42 2.31 18.02
N LEU A 112 -8.74 2.39 16.87
CA LEU A 112 -7.29 2.16 16.73
C LEU A 112 -6.46 3.42 16.99
N ASP A 113 -7.08 4.61 17.05
CA ASP A 113 -6.37 5.85 17.38
C ASP A 113 -5.72 5.73 18.78
N ASN A 114 -4.42 6.02 18.84
CA ASN A 114 -3.64 6.04 20.07
C ASN A 114 -3.61 7.47 20.63
N PRO A 115 -4.26 7.75 21.77
CA PRO A 115 -4.25 9.09 22.35
C PRO A 115 -2.87 9.51 22.88
N ARG A 116 -1.92 8.57 23.04
CA ARG A 116 -0.59 8.82 23.61
C ARG A 116 0.51 9.08 22.57
N GLY A 117 0.22 9.05 21.27
CA GLY A 117 1.26 9.29 20.27
C GLY A 117 0.92 8.97 18.82
N LYS A 118 1.97 8.82 18.00
CA LYS A 118 1.88 8.47 16.57
C LYS A 118 1.52 6.99 16.40
N GLU A 119 0.79 6.70 15.33
CA GLU A 119 0.46 5.35 14.89
C GLU A 119 1.74 4.51 14.69
N SER A 120 1.84 3.37 15.38
CA SER A 120 2.98 2.46 15.29
C SER A 120 2.58 1.16 14.60
N LEU A 121 3.21 0.87 13.46
CA LEU A 121 2.97 -0.36 12.70
C LEU A 121 3.20 -1.62 13.55
N GLY A 122 4.22 -1.60 14.42
CA GLY A 122 4.53 -2.72 15.30
C GLY A 122 3.42 -3.03 16.31
N GLU A 123 2.76 -1.99 16.84
CA GLU A 123 1.63 -2.16 17.76
C GLU A 123 0.43 -2.79 17.04
N PHE A 124 0.11 -2.32 15.83
CA PHE A 124 -0.99 -2.90 15.05
C PHE A 124 -0.71 -4.35 14.62
N LEU A 125 0.53 -4.68 14.24
CA LEU A 125 0.91 -6.07 13.95
C LEU A 125 0.77 -6.97 15.18
N GLN A 126 1.10 -6.47 16.37
CA GLN A 126 0.93 -7.22 17.61
C GLN A 126 -0.55 -7.41 17.97
N MET A 127 -1.37 -6.37 17.80
CA MET A 127 -2.83 -6.44 17.97
C MET A 127 -3.45 -7.47 17.01
N ARG A 128 -3.11 -7.41 15.72
CA ARG A 128 -3.56 -8.38 14.71
C ARG A 128 -3.18 -9.81 15.10
N ARG A 129 -1.93 -10.05 15.53
CA ARG A 129 -1.49 -11.38 15.97
C ARG A 129 -2.28 -11.89 17.19
N ASP A 130 -2.58 -11.01 18.14
CA ASP A 130 -3.38 -11.36 19.32
C ASP A 130 -4.83 -11.73 18.93
N LEU A 131 -5.46 -10.96 18.05
CA LEU A 131 -6.79 -11.27 17.50
C LEU A 131 -6.81 -12.61 16.76
N GLN A 132 -5.85 -12.85 15.87
CA GLN A 132 -5.77 -14.11 15.11
C GLN A 132 -5.53 -15.34 15.99
N SER A 133 -4.75 -15.19 17.07
CA SER A 133 -4.41 -16.32 17.95
C SER A 133 -5.48 -16.63 19.00
N ARG A 134 -6.18 -15.62 19.52
CA ARG A 134 -7.10 -15.79 20.67
C ARG A 134 -8.54 -15.38 20.38
N ASN A 135 -8.81 -14.73 19.25
CA ASN A 135 -10.12 -14.21 18.85
C ASN A 135 -10.79 -13.45 20.01
N PHE A 136 -11.99 -13.87 20.43
CA PHE A 136 -12.75 -13.31 21.55
C PHE A 136 -12.05 -13.33 22.91
N LYS A 137 -10.99 -14.14 23.07
CA LYS A 137 -10.18 -14.21 24.30
C LYS A 137 -8.96 -13.30 24.27
N SER A 138 -8.74 -12.56 23.18
CA SER A 138 -7.65 -11.60 23.08
C SER A 138 -7.91 -10.37 23.96
N GLU A 139 -6.85 -9.80 24.53
CA GLU A 139 -6.96 -8.52 25.24
C GLU A 139 -7.30 -7.41 24.24
N THR A 140 -6.76 -7.53 23.03
CA THR A 140 -7.05 -6.61 21.91
C THR A 140 -8.54 -6.54 21.60
N PHE A 141 -9.25 -7.68 21.54
CA PHE A 141 -10.70 -7.67 21.29
C PHE A 141 -11.46 -6.89 22.35
N GLY A 142 -11.19 -7.14 23.63
CA GLY A 142 -11.82 -6.43 24.74
C GLY A 142 -11.59 -4.91 24.66
N LEU A 143 -10.33 -4.52 24.48
CA LEU A 143 -9.93 -3.11 24.41
C LEU A 143 -10.57 -2.38 23.22
N LEU A 144 -10.53 -2.99 22.03
CA LEU A 144 -11.07 -2.36 20.83
C LEU A 144 -12.60 -2.28 20.88
N LYS A 145 -13.26 -3.34 21.39
CA LYS A 145 -14.73 -3.38 21.55
C LYS A 145 -15.24 -2.26 22.46
N GLU A 146 -14.50 -1.91 23.52
CA GLU A 146 -14.89 -0.82 24.41
C GLU A 146 -14.74 0.57 23.78
N LYS A 147 -13.86 0.71 22.78
CA LYS A 147 -13.59 1.99 22.11
C LYS A 147 -14.46 2.24 20.88
N VAL A 148 -14.98 1.21 20.22
CA VAL A 148 -15.73 1.37 18.98
C VAL A 148 -17.11 1.97 19.24
N PHE A 149 -17.56 2.84 18.33
CA PHE A 149 -18.94 3.32 18.34
C PHE A 149 -19.89 2.17 17.99
N LEU A 150 -21.06 2.14 18.63
CA LEU A 150 -22.11 1.19 18.26
C LEU A 150 -22.87 1.68 17.02
N ARG A 151 -23.41 0.74 16.25
CA ARG A 151 -24.27 1.05 15.10
C ARG A 151 -25.63 1.52 15.58
N ASP A 152 -26.14 2.60 15.00
CA ASP A 152 -27.46 3.14 15.34
C ASP A 152 -28.61 2.28 14.76
N THR A 153 -28.32 1.41 13.80
CA THR A 153 -29.29 0.51 13.16
C THR A 153 -28.79 -0.93 13.13
N PRO A 154 -29.60 -1.92 13.56
CA PRO A 154 -29.25 -3.33 13.41
C PRO A 154 -29.12 -3.68 11.91
N PRO A 155 -28.28 -4.66 11.53
CA PRO A 155 -28.21 -5.13 10.16
C PRO A 155 -29.60 -5.65 9.79
N SER A 156 -30.23 -5.02 8.79
CA SER A 156 -31.47 -5.51 8.19
C SER A 156 -31.22 -6.93 7.71
N GLU A 157 -31.78 -7.92 8.41
CA GLU A 157 -31.87 -9.28 7.89
C GLU A 157 -32.70 -9.20 6.61
N GLY A 158 -32.07 -9.54 5.49
CA GLY A 158 -32.68 -9.47 4.18
C GLY A 158 -33.96 -10.30 4.16
N SER A 159 -35.07 -9.61 3.90
CA SER A 159 -36.34 -10.18 3.50
C SER A 159 -36.09 -11.16 2.35
N SER A 160 -36.23 -12.46 2.61
CA SER A 160 -36.34 -13.46 1.56
C SER A 160 -37.66 -13.23 0.84
N ALA A 161 -37.59 -12.98 -0.47
CA ALA A 161 -38.71 -13.00 -1.39
C ALA A 161 -38.43 -14.04 -2.46
#